data_AF-A0A6G1JRH4-F1
#
_entry.id   AF-A0A6G1JRH4-F1
#
_cell.length_a   1.000
_cell.length_b   1.000
_cell.length_c   1.000
_cell.angle_alpha   90.00
_cell.angle_beta   90.00
_cell.angle_gamma   90.00
#
_symmetry.space_group_name_H-M   'P 1'
#
loop_
_entity.id
_entity.type
_entity.pdbx_description
1 polymer ?
#
loop_
_entity_poly.entity_id
_entity_poly.type
_entity_poly.pdbx_seq_one_letter_code
_entity_poly.pdbx_strand_id
1 'polypeptide(L)'
;WTEIAAVLPNRSRKSIKHAVQAKYHSNKGGGGWTEEEDKKLKEVYDEYPNQWTLIAERMGNRDARSCQARWIDYGQLGLKRVTQKWSSEEEQKLRQAVE
;
A
#
# COMPACT_ATOMS: atom_id res chain seq x y z
N TRP A 1 -6.62 19.47 -9.47
CA TRP A 1 -7.82 18.70 -9.88
C TRP A 1 -8.94 19.55 -10.45
N THR A 2 -9.11 20.82 -10.05
CA THR A 2 -10.16 21.71 -10.58
C THR A 2 -10.00 21.97 -12.09
N GLU A 3 -8.78 22.26 -12.55
CA GLU A 3 -8.48 22.48 -13.98
C GLU A 3 -8.63 21.20 -14.82
N ILE A 4 -8.11 20.07 -14.32
CA ILE A 4 -8.24 18.76 -14.99
C ILE A 4 -9.72 18.33 -15.08
N ALA A 5 -10.53 18.65 -14.06
CA ALA A 5 -11.96 18.36 -14.07
C ALA A 5 -12.75 19.22 -15.07
N ALA A 6 -12.24 20.41 -15.41
CA ALA A 6 -12.87 21.29 -16.41
C ALA A 6 -12.80 20.70 -17.83
N VAL A 7 -11.81 19.85 -18.10
CA VAL A 7 -11.65 19.15 -19.40
C VAL A 7 -12.73 18.08 -19.59
N LEU A 8 -13.28 17.52 -18.50
CA LEU A 8 -14.29 16.45 -18.53
C LEU A 8 -15.47 16.79 -17.60
N PRO A 9 -16.31 17.78 -17.94
CA PRO A 9 -17.36 18.28 -17.05
C PRO A 9 -18.44 17.23 -16.74
N ASN A 10 -18.61 16.23 -17.61
CA ASN A 10 -19.58 15.13 -17.43
C ASN A 10 -19.06 13.97 -16.56
N ARG A 11 -17.85 14.08 -15.99
CA ARG A 11 -17.28 13.06 -15.09
C ARG A 11 -17.06 13.66 -13.72
N SER A 12 -17.39 12.91 -12.67
CA SER A 12 -17.15 13.37 -11.31
C SER A 12 -15.64 13.54 -11.06
N ARG A 13 -15.27 14.56 -10.27
CA ARG A 13 -13.86 14.83 -9.90
C ARG A 13 -13.16 13.59 -9.33
N LYS A 14 -13.89 12.77 -8.56
CA LYS A 14 -13.42 11.49 -8.03
C LYS A 14 -13.11 10.48 -9.14
N SER A 15 -14.00 10.34 -10.13
CA SER A 15 -13.78 9.47 -11.29
C SER A 15 -12.58 9.91 -12.12
N ILE A 16 -12.39 11.22 -12.31
CA ILE A 16 -11.26 11.78 -13.04
C ILE A 16 -9.96 11.53 -12.28
N LYS A 17 -9.94 11.75 -10.96
CA LYS A 17 -8.80 11.44 -10.09
C LYS A 17 -8.41 9.97 -10.20
N HIS A 18 -9.37 9.05 -10.08
CA HIS A 18 -9.10 7.61 -10.22
C HIS A 18 -8.60 7.22 -11.60
N ALA A 19 -9.19 7.76 -12.68
CA ALA A 19 -8.77 7.45 -14.04
C ALA A 19 -7.35 7.97 -14.33
N VAL A 20 -7.02 9.18 -13.87
CA VAL A 20 -5.69 9.77 -14.03
C VAL A 20 -4.66 8.98 -13.22
N GLN A 21 -4.99 8.63 -11.98
CA GLN A 21 -4.13 7.80 -11.13
C GLN A 21 -3.93 6.40 -11.71
N ALA A 22 -4.95 5.78 -12.32
CA ALA A 22 -4.82 4.44 -12.91
C ALA A 22 -4.01 4.43 -14.22
N LYS A 23 -4.10 5.52 -15.00
CA LYS A 23 -3.60 5.56 -16.38
C LYS A 23 -2.27 6.29 -16.54
N TYR A 24 -2.01 7.31 -15.72
CA TYR A 24 -0.84 8.18 -15.83
C TYR A 24 0.08 8.18 -14.62
N HIS A 25 -0.45 7.94 -13.41
CA HIS A 25 0.44 7.49 -12.34
C HIS A 25 0.69 6.04 -12.64
N SER A 26 1.93 5.71 -13.01
CA SER A 26 2.27 4.32 -13.33
C SER A 26 1.86 3.47 -12.14
N ASN A 27 0.83 2.66 -12.32
CA ASN A 27 0.48 1.59 -11.41
C ASN A 27 1.55 0.49 -11.60
N LYS A 28 2.84 0.85 -11.41
CA LYS A 28 3.93 -0.10 -11.21
C LYS A 28 3.68 -0.97 -9.96
N GLY A 29 2.67 -0.62 -9.17
CA GLY A 29 2.16 -1.40 -8.06
C GLY A 29 1.28 -2.60 -8.42
N GLY A 30 1.11 -2.93 -9.71
CA GLY A 30 0.60 -4.25 -10.10
C GLY A 30 1.54 -5.40 -9.73
N GLY A 31 2.84 -5.11 -9.54
CA GLY A 31 3.79 -5.98 -8.86
C GLY A 31 3.74 -5.74 -7.35
N GLY A 32 4.00 -6.80 -6.56
CA GLY A 32 4.05 -6.73 -5.11
C GLY A 32 4.88 -5.56 -4.58
N TRP A 33 4.60 -5.13 -3.34
CA TRP A 33 5.34 -4.09 -2.65
C TRP A 33 6.83 -4.42 -2.59
N THR A 34 7.68 -3.50 -3.04
CA THR A 34 9.14 -3.64 -2.93
C THR A 34 9.63 -3.13 -1.58
N GLU A 35 10.84 -3.52 -1.18
CA GLU A 35 11.45 -3.04 0.07
C GLU A 35 11.64 -1.52 0.09
N GLU A 36 11.92 -0.90 -1.06
CA GLU A 36 12.01 0.55 -1.18
C GLU A 36 10.65 1.23 -0.96
N GLU A 37 9.58 0.63 -1.47
CA GLU A 37 8.23 1.12 -1.24
C GLU A 37 7.82 0.97 0.24
N ASP A 38 8.21 -0.12 0.90
CA ASP A 38 7.98 -0.31 2.32
C ASP A 38 8.75 0.69 3.17
N LYS A 39 10.02 0.93 2.83
CA LYS A 39 10.85 1.93 3.51
C LYS A 39 10.25 3.32 3.36
N LYS A 40 9.85 3.69 2.14
CA LYS A 40 9.19 4.97 1.87
C LYS A 40 7.85 5.07 2.60
N LEU A 41 7.04 4.01 2.62
CA LEU A 41 5.78 3.97 3.34
C LEU A 41 5.99 4.22 4.83
N LYS A 42 7.04 3.63 5.42
CA LYS A 42 7.42 3.85 6.81
C LYS A 42 7.85 5.29 7.08
N GLU A 43 8.78 5.83 6.29
CA GLU A 43 9.25 7.22 6.44
C GLU A 43 8.08 8.21 6.36
N VAL A 44 7.17 8.02 5.41
CA VAL A 44 6.00 8.88 5.22
C VAL A 44 4.96 8.69 6.33
N TYR A 45 4.77 7.46 6.84
CA TYR A 45 3.88 7.22 7.98
C TYR A 45 4.42 7.84 9.26
N ASP A 46 5.74 7.78 9.49
CA ASP A 46 6.39 8.42 10.64
C ASP A 46 6.21 9.95 10.62
N GLU A 47 6.17 10.56 9.43
CA GLU A 47 5.87 12.00 9.25
C GLU A 47 4.37 12.33 9.35
N TYR A 48 3.50 11.44 8.85
CA TYR A 48 2.04 11.66 8.76
C TYR A 48 1.22 10.46 9.27
N PRO A 49 1.23 10.17 10.58
CA PRO A 49 0.63 8.96 11.12
C PRO A 49 -0.88 8.91 10.85
N ASN A 50 -1.35 7.77 10.32
CA ASN A 50 -2.75 7.50 9.97
C ASN A 50 -3.38 8.40 8.90
N GLN A 51 -2.61 9.28 8.26
CA GLN A 51 -3.12 10.18 7.22
C GLN A 51 -3.04 9.54 5.83
N TRP A 52 -3.72 8.42 5.60
CA TRP A 52 -3.57 7.57 4.42
C TRP A 52 -3.73 8.27 3.06
N THR A 53 -4.61 9.28 2.99
CA THR A 53 -4.77 10.07 1.75
C THR A 53 -3.52 10.89 1.44
N LEU A 54 -2.93 11.51 2.47
CA LEU A 54 -1.69 12.26 2.33
C LEU A 54 -0.50 11.34 2.09
N ILE A 55 -0.44 10.20 2.79
CA ILE A 55 0.57 9.16 2.59
C ILE A 55 0.56 8.69 1.13
N ALA A 56 -0.61 8.38 0.57
CA ALA A 56 -0.73 7.96 -0.82
C ALA A 56 -0.29 9.05 -1.81
N GLU A 57 -0.59 10.32 -1.52
CA GLU A 57 -0.14 11.45 -2.34
C GLU A 57 1.39 11.61 -2.30
N ARG A 58 2.03 11.35 -1.15
CA ARG A 58 3.50 11.31 -1.00
C ARG A 58 4.16 10.09 -1.63
N MET A 59 3.49 8.93 -1.59
CA MET A 59 3.92 7.72 -2.27
C MET A 59 3.87 7.92 -3.79
N GLY A 60 2.82 8.55 -4.30
CA GLY A 60 2.64 8.98 -5.70
C GLY A 60 2.23 7.86 -6.65
N ASN A 61 2.63 6.62 -6.35
CA ASN A 61 2.39 5.41 -7.14
C ASN A 61 1.45 4.40 -6.47
N ARG A 62 1.02 4.65 -5.22
CA ARG A 62 0.11 3.78 -4.44
C ARG A 62 -1.09 4.58 -3.97
N ASP A 63 -2.25 3.95 -3.89
CA ASP A 63 -3.46 4.58 -3.35
C ASP A 63 -3.59 4.38 -1.83
N ALA A 64 -4.41 5.20 -1.18
CA ALA A 64 -4.55 5.22 0.27
C ALA A 64 -4.98 3.86 0.85
N ARG A 65 -5.84 3.12 0.15
CA ARG A 65 -6.29 1.81 0.60
C ARG A 65 -5.15 0.79 0.49
N SER A 66 -4.37 0.83 -0.59
CA SER A 66 -3.19 -0.04 -0.72
C SER A 66 -2.14 0.26 0.35
N CYS A 67 -1.85 1.54 0.62
CA CYS A 67 -0.92 1.95 1.69
C CYS A 67 -1.38 1.48 3.07
N GLN A 68 -2.67 1.64 3.38
CA GLN A 68 -3.24 1.18 4.65
C GLN A 68 -3.17 -0.35 4.78
N ALA A 69 -3.60 -1.08 3.76
CA ALA A 69 -3.55 -2.54 3.74
C ALA A 69 -2.11 -3.03 3.93
N ARG A 70 -1.15 -2.42 3.21
CA ARG A 70 0.26 -2.74 3.38
C ARG A 70 0.75 -2.46 4.79
N TRP A 71 0.42 -1.30 5.37
CA TRP A 71 0.87 -0.96 6.72
C TRP A 71 0.32 -1.92 7.77
N ILE A 72 -0.93 -2.37 7.64
CA ILE A 72 -1.52 -3.36 8.56
C ILE A 72 -0.83 -4.71 8.39
N ASP A 73 -0.69 -5.19 7.15
CA ASP A 73 -0.07 -6.48 6.83
C ASP A 73 1.43 -6.52 7.19
N TYR A 74 2.13 -5.40 7.01
CA TYR A 74 3.58 -5.27 7.22
C TYR A 74 3.92 -4.86 8.64
N GLY A 75 3.10 -4.03 9.27
CA GLY A 75 3.30 -3.53 10.64
C GLY A 75 3.20 -4.60 11.71
N GLN A 76 2.51 -5.71 11.45
CA GLN A 76 2.41 -6.84 12.40
C GLN A 76 3.59 -7.82 12.35
N LEU A 77 4.30 -7.94 11.22
CA LEU A 77 5.38 -8.95 11.03
C LEU A 77 6.75 -8.34 10.66
N GLY A 78 6.80 -7.06 10.29
CA GLY A 78 8.00 -6.37 9.81
C GLY A 78 8.63 -7.01 8.57
N LEU A 79 9.87 -6.60 8.26
CA LEU A 79 10.78 -7.20 7.26
C LEU A 79 11.06 -8.70 7.50
N LYS A 80 10.53 -9.29 8.56
CA LYS A 80 10.75 -10.69 8.96
C LYS A 80 9.63 -11.62 8.50
N ARG A 81 8.78 -11.19 7.57
CA ARG A 81 7.83 -12.11 6.94
C ARG A 81 8.61 -13.15 6.12
N VAL A 82 8.80 -14.32 6.71
CA VAL A 82 9.33 -15.49 6.01
C VAL A 82 8.26 -15.95 5.03
N THR A 83 8.49 -15.76 3.73
CA THR A 83 7.59 -16.23 2.66
C THR A 83 7.96 -17.63 2.18
N GLN A 84 8.93 -18.28 2.82
CA GLN A 84 9.38 -19.63 2.50
C GLN A 84 8.39 -20.69 3.01
N LYS A 85 8.54 -21.94 2.54
CA LYS A 85 7.78 -23.07 3.07
C LYS A 85 8.01 -23.20 4.58
N TRP A 86 6.94 -23.53 5.30
CA TRP A 86 6.97 -23.81 6.72
C TRP A 86 8.08 -24.81 7.04
N SER A 87 8.94 -24.47 7.97
CA SER A 87 9.91 -25.41 8.51
C SER A 87 9.23 -26.39 9.45
N SER A 88 9.80 -27.59 9.57
CA SER A 88 9.31 -28.60 10.50
C SER A 88 9.28 -28.10 11.95
N GLU A 89 10.19 -27.18 12.33
CA GLU A 89 10.21 -26.53 13.65
C GLU A 89 9.03 -25.55 13.84
N GLU A 90 8.65 -24.80 12.80
CA GLU A 90 7.48 -23.91 12.84
C GLU A 90 6.18 -24.71 12.90
N GLU A 91 6.08 -25.81 12.14
CA GLU A 91 4.94 -26.73 12.20
C GLU A 91 4.80 -27.38 13.57
N GLN A 92 5.93 -27.78 14.20
CA GLN A 92 5.92 -28.37 15.53
C GLN A 92 5.47 -27.37 16.60
N LYS A 93 5.93 -26.11 16.53
CA LYS A 93 5.47 -25.04 17.43
C LYS A 93 3.98 -24.75 17.25
N LEU A 94 3.50 -24.72 16.01
CA LEU A 94 2.08 -24.53 15.70
C LEU A 94 1.24 -25.67 16.29
N ARG A 95 1.69 -26.92 16.12
CA ARG A 95 1.02 -28.11 16.66
C ARG A 95 0.92 -28.05 18.19
N GLN A 96 2.00 -27.69 18.88
CA GLN A 96 2.02 -27.54 20.33
C GLN A 96 1.10 -26.43 20.86
N ALA A 97 0.81 -25.41 20.06
CA ALA A 97 -0.04 -24.29 20.47
C ALA A 97 -1.55 -24.57 20.29
N VAL A 98 -1.91 -25.56 19.47
CA VAL A 98 -3.30 -25.94 19.17
C VAL A 98 -3.78 -27.09 20.07
N GLU A 99 -2.85 -27.87 20.62
CA GLU A 99 -3.09 -28.96 21.57
C GLU A 99 -3.24 -28.44 23.01
#